data_AF-A0A536D5G7-F1
#
_entry.id   AF-A0A536D5G7-F1
#
_cell.length_a   1.000
_cell.length_b   1.000
_cell.length_c   1.000
_cell.angle_alpha   90.00
_cell.angle_beta   90.00
_cell.angle_gamma   90.00
#
_symmetry.space_group_name_H-M   'P 1'
#
loop_
_entity.id
_entity.type
_entity.pdbx_description
1 polymer ?
#
loop_
_entity_poly.entity_id
_entity_poly.type
_entity_poly.pdbx_seq_one_letter_code
_entity_poly.pdbx_strand_id
1 'polypeptide(L)'
;MRSAEGRGRTLDEAVDAALIELGETRRDVDVRVIREAPDETVVEVTVMEASPAAGASPVNGKAETVRTLLEGLLKHMGVRASVQVRAGSDPITLDVTGRDLGALIGWRGETLRALQSVTNVMVGKHLDEGERVIVDVERYRQRREHTVREIALRAARQVKMTGDAITLDAMQAFERRAIHLA
;
A
#
# COMPACT_ATOMS: atom_id res chain seq x y z
N MET A 1 -13.06 0.86 -22.71
CA MET A 1 -11.95 0.75 -23.69
C MET A 1 -12.38 1.48 -24.95
N ARG A 2 -11.78 2.65 -25.24
CA ARG A 2 -12.01 3.41 -26.46
C ARG A 2 -10.73 3.30 -27.29
N SER A 3 -10.83 2.82 -28.52
CA SER A 3 -9.74 2.82 -29.50
C SER A 3 -10.15 3.67 -30.70
N ALA A 4 -9.19 4.38 -31.28
CA ALA A 4 -9.37 5.09 -32.54
C ALA A 4 -8.18 4.82 -33.47
N GLU A 5 -8.45 4.79 -34.76
CA GLU A 5 -7.44 4.57 -35.80
C GLU A 5 -7.05 5.92 -36.43
N GLY A 6 -5.81 6.34 -36.23
CA GLY A 6 -5.25 7.53 -36.86
C GLY A 6 -4.46 7.19 -38.11
N ARG A 7 -4.60 8.02 -39.16
CA ARG A 7 -3.83 7.90 -40.40
C ARG A 7 -3.11 9.21 -40.68
N GLY A 8 -1.85 9.12 -41.07
CA GLY A 8 -1.02 10.28 -41.41
C GLY A 8 0.11 9.92 -42.36
N ARG A 9 0.74 10.91 -42.99
CA ARG A 9 1.93 10.68 -43.84
C ARG A 9 3.19 10.47 -43.01
N THR A 10 3.13 10.86 -41.74
CA THR A 10 4.19 10.67 -40.75
C THR A 10 3.58 10.09 -39.47
N LEU A 11 4.42 9.45 -38.64
CA LEU A 11 4.02 8.88 -37.36
C LEU A 11 3.34 9.93 -36.46
N ASP A 12 3.90 11.14 -36.40
CA ASP A 12 3.40 12.23 -35.56
C ASP A 12 2.02 12.74 -36.02
N GLU A 13 1.81 12.83 -37.34
CA GLU A 13 0.50 13.20 -37.91
C GLU A 13 -0.58 12.14 -37.62
N ALA A 14 -0.22 10.85 -37.71
CA ALA A 14 -1.16 9.76 -37.44
C ALA A 14 -1.56 9.72 -35.96
N VAL A 15 -0.62 10.00 -35.06
CA VAL A 15 -0.88 10.10 -33.61
C VAL A 15 -1.76 11.31 -33.29
N ASP A 16 -1.50 12.47 -33.89
CA ASP A 16 -2.33 13.66 -33.65
C ASP A 16 -3.74 13.52 -34.20
N ALA A 17 -3.91 12.90 -35.36
CA ALA A 17 -5.23 12.61 -35.93
C ALA A 17 -6.07 11.70 -35.00
N ALA A 18 -5.46 10.65 -34.45
CA ALA A 18 -6.12 9.77 -33.50
C ALA A 18 -6.46 10.46 -32.17
N LEU A 19 -5.59 11.36 -31.68
CA LEU A 19 -5.82 12.10 -30.45
C LEU A 19 -6.94 13.13 -30.57
N ILE A 20 -7.09 13.77 -31.74
CA ILE A 20 -8.21 14.67 -32.03
C ILE A 20 -9.54 13.90 -31.99
N GLU A 21 -9.58 12.69 -32.55
CA GLU A 21 -10.78 11.85 -32.55
C GLU A 21 -11.14 11.33 -31.15
N LEU A 22 -10.13 11.04 -30.32
CA LEU A 22 -10.32 10.60 -28.93
C LEU A 22 -10.55 11.74 -27.94
N GLY A 23 -10.23 12.99 -28.30
CA GLY A 23 -10.38 14.17 -27.44
C GLY A 23 -9.46 14.18 -26.22
N GLU A 24 -8.37 13.41 -26.25
CA GLU A 24 -7.44 13.24 -25.14
C GLU A 24 -6.06 13.84 -25.39
N THR A 25 -5.32 14.10 -24.32
CA THR A 25 -3.97 14.69 -24.39
C THR A 25 -2.93 13.56 -24.46
N ARG A 26 -1.79 13.77 -25.13
CA ARG A 26 -0.65 12.83 -25.35
C ARG A 26 -0.08 12.09 -24.11
N ARG A 27 -0.64 12.27 -22.92
CA ARG A 27 -0.05 11.82 -21.65
C ARG A 27 -0.43 10.40 -21.25
N ASP A 28 -1.51 9.81 -21.77
CA ASP A 28 -2.02 8.52 -21.28
C ASP A 28 -2.51 7.59 -22.41
N VAL A 29 -1.73 7.47 -23.50
CA VAL A 29 -2.16 6.74 -24.68
C VAL A 29 -1.10 5.77 -25.19
N ASP A 30 -1.50 4.50 -25.35
CA ASP A 30 -0.63 3.45 -25.91
C ASP A 30 -0.83 3.40 -27.43
N VAL A 31 0.28 3.51 -28.16
CA VAL A 31 0.30 3.75 -29.60
C VAL A 31 0.86 2.52 -30.29
N ARG A 32 0.02 1.77 -31.00
CA ARG A 32 0.44 0.58 -31.73
C ARG A 32 0.46 0.86 -33.24
N VAL A 33 1.66 0.84 -33.81
CA VAL A 33 1.84 1.01 -35.26
C VAL A 33 1.48 -0.29 -35.96
N ILE A 34 0.43 -0.27 -36.78
CA ILE A 34 -0.05 -1.45 -37.50
C ILE A 34 0.70 -1.58 -38.84
N ARG A 35 0.95 -0.46 -39.52
CA ARG A 35 1.68 -0.41 -40.80
C ARG A 35 2.44 0.90 -40.96
N GLU A 36 3.68 0.79 -41.45
CA GLU A 36 4.55 1.91 -41.80
C GLU A 36 4.97 1.75 -43.28
N ALA A 37 4.49 2.65 -44.13
CA ALA A 37 4.92 2.79 -45.52
C ALA A 37 5.33 4.25 -45.75
N PRO A 38 6.27 4.53 -46.68
CA PRO A 38 6.83 5.88 -46.86
C PRO A 38 5.81 6.99 -47.19
N ASP A 39 4.60 6.62 -47.63
CA ASP A 39 3.52 7.58 -47.95
C ASP A 39 2.27 7.44 -47.06
N GLU A 40 2.19 6.43 -46.17
CA GLU A 40 1.01 6.22 -45.30
C GLU A 40 1.36 5.41 -44.05
N THR A 41 1.18 6.03 -42.88
CA THR A 41 1.35 5.40 -41.56
C THR A 41 -0.02 5.27 -40.89
N VAL A 42 -0.40 4.05 -40.52
CA VAL A 42 -1.66 3.75 -39.85
C VAL A 42 -1.38 3.28 -38.43
N VAL A 43 -1.99 3.97 -37.47
CA VAL A 43 -1.70 3.81 -36.04
C VAL A 43 -3.01 3.61 -35.29
N GLU A 44 -3.10 2.54 -34.51
CA GLU A 44 -4.22 2.35 -33.59
C GLU A 44 -3.80 2.84 -32.21
N VAL A 45 -4.65 3.71 -31.67
CA VAL A 45 -4.37 4.48 -30.47
C VAL A 45 -5.43 4.09 -29.44
N THR A 46 -4.97 3.51 -28.34
CA THR A 46 -5.85 2.95 -27.30
C THR A 46 -5.77 3.82 -26.05
N VAL A 47 -6.91 4.37 -25.63
CA VAL A 47 -7.00 5.17 -24.40
C VAL A 47 -7.01 4.24 -23.20
N MET A 48 -6.01 4.39 -22.33
CA MET A 48 -6.06 3.82 -21.00
C MET A 48 -6.95 4.69 -20.12
N GLU A 49 -8.06 4.16 -19.62
CA GLU A 49 -8.76 4.79 -18.50
C GLU A 49 -7.77 4.89 -17.34
N ALA A 50 -7.39 6.12 -17.01
CA ALA A 50 -6.46 6.45 -15.94
C ALA A 50 -6.97 5.91 -14.59
N SER A 51 -6.44 4.77 -14.17
CA SER A 51 -6.40 4.39 -12.76
C SER A 51 -5.12 4.96 -12.16
N PRO A 52 -5.18 5.79 -11.11
CA PRO A 52 -4.01 6.44 -10.58
C PRO A 52 -3.21 5.44 -9.73
N ALA A 53 -2.22 4.79 -10.31
CA ALA A 53 -1.14 4.17 -9.55
C ALA A 53 0.11 4.07 -10.41
N ALA A 54 0.92 5.11 -10.31
CA ALA A 54 2.27 5.18 -10.82
C ALA A 54 3.14 3.98 -10.34
N GLY A 55 3.97 3.47 -11.24
CA GLY A 55 5.23 2.81 -10.91
C GLY A 55 5.17 1.32 -10.59
N ALA A 56 4.73 0.49 -11.53
CA ALA A 56 4.95 -0.96 -11.46
C ALA A 56 6.38 -1.32 -11.88
N SER A 57 7.34 -1.19 -10.95
CA SER A 57 8.51 -2.07 -10.95
C SER A 57 8.06 -3.51 -10.65
N PRO A 58 8.83 -4.55 -11.02
CA PRO A 58 8.44 -5.97 -10.90
C PRO A 58 8.24 -6.50 -9.47
N VAL A 59 8.25 -5.61 -8.47
CA VAL A 59 7.98 -5.88 -7.04
C VAL A 59 6.52 -6.31 -6.78
N ASN A 60 5.60 -6.04 -7.73
CA ASN A 60 4.18 -6.35 -7.56
C ASN A 60 3.89 -7.86 -7.38
N GLY A 61 4.63 -8.76 -8.05
CA GLY A 61 4.34 -10.20 -7.98
C GLY A 61 4.53 -10.81 -6.59
N LYS A 62 5.59 -10.41 -5.88
CA LYS A 62 5.82 -10.86 -4.49
C LYS A 62 4.77 -10.28 -3.56
N ALA A 63 4.52 -8.97 -3.63
CA ALA A 63 3.58 -8.30 -2.75
C ALA A 63 2.14 -8.81 -2.93
N GLU A 64 1.73 -9.14 -4.15
CA GLU A 64 0.46 -9.80 -4.45
C GLU A 64 0.38 -11.23 -3.87
N THR A 65 1.48 -11.97 -3.91
CA THR A 65 1.57 -13.29 -3.27
C THR A 65 1.36 -13.17 -1.75
N VAL A 66 2.04 -12.22 -1.11
CA VAL A 66 1.87 -11.94 0.34
C VAL A 66 0.43 -11.54 0.66
N ARG A 67 -0.15 -10.65 -0.15
CA ARG A 67 -1.54 -10.21 -0.02
C ARG A 67 -2.49 -11.40 -0.08
N THR A 68 -2.34 -12.26 -1.07
CA THR A 68 -3.20 -13.44 -1.28
C THR A 68 -3.10 -14.42 -0.10
N LEU A 69 -1.88 -14.63 0.43
CA LEU A 69 -1.66 -15.47 1.62
C LEU A 69 -2.36 -14.89 2.86
N LEU A 70 -2.22 -13.58 3.09
CA LEU A 70 -2.86 -12.92 4.23
C LEU A 70 -4.39 -12.92 4.10
N GLU A 71 -4.93 -12.63 2.92
CA GLU A 71 -6.37 -12.72 2.65
C GLU A 71 -6.90 -14.14 2.87
N GLY A 72 -6.16 -15.15 2.41
CA GLY A 72 -6.46 -16.55 2.66
C GLY A 72 -6.52 -16.85 4.16
N LEU A 73 -5.53 -16.43 4.93
CA LEU A 73 -5.48 -16.63 6.38
C LEU A 73 -6.66 -15.96 7.09
N LEU A 74 -6.96 -14.70 6.75
CA LEU A 74 -8.09 -13.95 7.33
C LEU A 74 -9.43 -14.62 7.03
N LYS A 75 -9.59 -15.17 5.82
CA LYS A 75 -10.78 -15.93 5.43
C LYS A 75 -10.95 -17.21 6.26
N HIS A 76 -9.88 -17.96 6.52
CA HIS A 76 -9.92 -19.16 7.37
C HIS A 76 -10.22 -18.82 8.84
N MET A 77 -9.83 -17.63 9.29
CA MET A 77 -10.20 -17.11 10.62
C MET A 77 -11.65 -16.61 10.70
N GLY A 78 -12.38 -16.58 9.59
CA GLY A 78 -13.76 -16.04 9.53
C GLY A 78 -13.83 -14.51 9.61
N VAL A 79 -12.72 -13.80 9.37
CA VAL A 79 -12.65 -12.34 9.48
C VAL A 79 -12.92 -11.70 8.11
N ARG A 80 -13.89 -10.78 8.06
CA ARG A 80 -14.22 -10.03 6.84
C ARG A 80 -13.36 -8.77 6.74
N ALA A 81 -12.20 -8.93 6.12
CA ALA A 81 -11.23 -7.86 5.90
C ALA A 81 -10.78 -7.79 4.44
N SER A 82 -10.39 -6.59 4.02
CA SER A 82 -9.73 -6.26 2.76
C SER A 82 -8.28 -5.92 3.05
N VAL A 83 -7.37 -6.49 2.26
CA VAL A 83 -5.93 -6.27 2.39
C VAL A 83 -5.45 -5.47 1.18
N GLN A 84 -4.81 -4.34 1.43
CA GLN A 84 -4.20 -3.50 0.41
C GLN A 84 -2.68 -3.47 0.60
N VAL A 85 -1.94 -3.54 -0.50
CA VAL A 85 -0.49 -3.33 -0.49
C VAL A 85 -0.22 -1.85 -0.62
N ARG A 86 0.60 -1.30 0.27
CA ARG A 86 1.08 0.08 0.14
C ARG A 86 2.17 0.15 -0.92
N ALA A 87 1.88 0.83 -2.04
CA ALA A 87 2.83 1.00 -3.12
C ALA A 87 4.05 1.83 -2.69
N GLY A 88 5.24 1.45 -3.17
CA GLY A 88 6.49 2.20 -2.91
C GLY A 88 7.06 2.08 -1.50
N SER A 89 6.53 1.19 -0.65
CA SER A 89 7.13 0.91 0.66
C SER A 89 8.14 -0.23 0.57
N ASP A 90 9.40 0.07 0.84
CA ASP A 90 10.40 -0.93 1.26
C ASP A 90 10.71 -0.67 2.75
N PRO A 91 10.29 -1.53 3.69
CA PRO A 91 9.72 -2.88 3.52
C PRO A 91 8.24 -2.93 3.07
N ILE A 92 7.81 -4.06 2.51
CA ILE A 92 6.43 -4.31 2.02
C ILE A 92 5.44 -4.11 3.17
N THR A 93 4.53 -3.14 3.02
CA THR A 93 3.52 -2.83 4.02
C THR A 93 2.13 -3.22 3.52
N LEU A 94 1.41 -4.01 4.33
CA LEU A 94 0.04 -4.44 4.11
C LEU A 94 -0.90 -3.71 5.06
N ASP A 95 -1.86 -3.01 4.49
CA ASP A 95 -2.92 -2.32 5.20
C ASP A 95 -4.20 -3.17 5.19
N VAL A 96 -4.63 -3.59 6.38
CA VAL A 96 -5.85 -4.37 6.58
C VAL A 96 -6.97 -3.44 7.04
N THR A 97 -8.08 -3.45 6.30
CA THR A 97 -9.29 -2.63 6.56
C THR A 97 -10.53 -3.50 6.47
N GLY A 98 -11.60 -3.20 7.21
CA GLY A 98 -12.73 -4.11 7.28
C GLY A 98 -13.70 -3.80 8.40
N ARG A 99 -14.63 -4.72 8.63
CA ARG A 99 -15.56 -4.63 9.77
C ARG A 99 -15.11 -5.56 10.88
N ASP A 100 -15.30 -5.14 12.12
CA ASP A 100 -15.03 -5.92 13.34
C ASP A 100 -13.56 -6.40 13.46
N LEU A 101 -12.60 -5.54 13.09
CA LEU A 101 -11.17 -5.86 13.17
C LEU A 101 -10.58 -5.76 14.59
N GLY A 102 -11.39 -5.43 15.59
CA GLY A 102 -10.95 -5.35 16.98
C GLY A 102 -10.29 -6.65 17.48
N ALA A 103 -10.79 -7.80 17.03
CA ALA A 103 -10.21 -9.10 17.35
C ALA A 103 -8.79 -9.28 16.77
N LEU A 104 -8.51 -8.73 15.58
CA LEU A 104 -7.19 -8.78 14.96
C LEU A 104 -6.18 -7.86 15.67
N ILE A 105 -6.64 -6.77 16.28
CA ILE A 105 -5.79 -5.89 17.08
C ILE A 105 -5.45 -6.59 18.40
N GLY A 106 -6.46 -7.08 19.11
CA GLY A 106 -6.31 -7.68 20.43
C GLY A 106 -5.92 -6.66 21.51
N TRP A 107 -5.62 -7.16 22.71
CA TRP A 107 -5.24 -6.31 23.83
C TRP A 107 -3.91 -5.59 23.54
N ARG A 108 -3.94 -4.26 23.47
CA ARG A 108 -2.76 -3.41 23.19
C ARG A 108 -1.99 -3.83 21.92
N GLY A 109 -2.65 -4.44 20.92
CA GLY A 109 -2.00 -4.83 19.67
C GLY A 109 -1.23 -6.16 19.75
N GLU A 110 -1.46 -6.97 20.79
CA GLU A 110 -0.79 -8.28 20.93
C GLU A 110 -1.15 -9.25 19.81
N THR A 111 -2.44 -9.36 19.47
CA THR A 111 -2.90 -10.21 18.37
C THR A 111 -2.35 -9.73 17.03
N LEU A 112 -2.29 -8.41 16.81
CA LEU A 112 -1.71 -7.84 15.59
C LEU A 112 -0.23 -8.21 15.47
N ARG A 113 0.51 -8.18 16.58
CA ARG A 113 1.92 -8.58 16.60
C ARG A 113 2.08 -10.07 16.33
N ALA A 114 1.24 -10.92 16.92
CA ALA A 114 1.23 -12.36 16.66
C ALA A 114 0.93 -12.65 15.18
N LEU A 115 -0.10 -11.99 14.63
CA LEU A 115 -0.48 -12.07 13.21
C LEU A 115 0.69 -11.66 12.30
N GLN A 116 1.35 -10.53 12.59
CA GLN A 116 2.52 -10.09 11.84
C GLN A 116 3.67 -11.11 11.91
N SER A 117 3.92 -11.70 13.07
CA SER A 117 4.96 -12.73 13.23
C SER A 117 4.65 -13.98 12.41
N VAL A 118 3.41 -14.47 12.47
CA VAL A 118 2.97 -15.63 11.68
C VAL A 118 3.06 -15.32 10.19
N THR A 119 2.61 -14.14 9.77
CA THR A 119 2.68 -13.70 8.37
C THR A 119 4.13 -13.66 7.88
N ASN A 120 5.06 -13.11 8.67
CA ASN A 120 6.48 -13.08 8.32
C ASN A 120 7.08 -14.48 8.20
N VAL A 121 6.69 -15.43 9.04
CA VAL A 121 7.15 -16.83 8.95
C VAL A 121 6.58 -17.52 7.71
N MET A 122 5.29 -17.32 7.41
CA MET A 122 4.64 -17.89 6.22
C MET A 122 5.27 -17.37 4.92
N VAL A 123 5.54 -16.07 4.90
CA VAL A 123 5.97 -15.36 3.70
C VAL A 123 7.48 -15.40 3.53
N GLY A 124 8.26 -15.64 4.59
CA GLY A 124 9.71 -15.79 4.50
C GLY A 124 10.18 -16.93 3.58
N LYS A 125 9.30 -17.86 3.18
CA LYS A 125 9.56 -18.88 2.15
C LYS A 125 9.45 -18.35 0.71
N HIS A 126 8.78 -17.21 0.53
CA HIS A 126 8.43 -16.60 -0.75
C HIS A 126 9.16 -15.26 -0.99
N LEU A 127 9.91 -14.76 -0.01
CA LEU A 127 10.68 -13.53 -0.09
C LEU A 127 12.18 -13.83 -0.09
N ASP A 128 12.96 -12.89 -0.63
CA ASP A 128 14.42 -12.98 -0.63
C ASP A 128 14.99 -12.66 0.77
N GLU A 129 16.24 -13.04 1.02
CA GLU A 129 16.92 -12.73 2.28
C GLU A 129 16.93 -11.22 2.55
N GLY A 130 16.36 -10.81 3.69
CA GLY A 130 16.33 -9.43 4.14
C GLY A 130 15.03 -8.68 3.86
N GLU A 131 14.18 -9.18 2.95
CA GLU A 131 12.85 -8.61 2.71
C GLU A 131 11.93 -8.90 3.92
N ARG A 132 11.24 -7.87 4.40
CA ARG A 132 10.33 -7.97 5.55
C ARG A 132 8.94 -7.49 5.17
N VAL A 133 7.93 -8.07 5.82
CA VAL A 133 6.54 -7.62 5.71
C VAL A 133 6.10 -6.95 7.00
N ILE A 134 5.40 -5.83 6.83
CA ILE A 134 4.71 -5.14 7.91
C ILE A 134 3.22 -5.27 7.67
N VAL A 135 2.49 -5.73 8.67
CA VAL A 135 1.02 -5.77 8.66
C VAL A 135 0.55 -4.67 9.61
N ASP A 136 -0.32 -3.79 9.12
CA ASP A 136 -1.02 -2.79 9.92
C ASP A 136 -2.53 -2.93 9.74
N VAL A 137 -3.27 -2.68 10.82
CA VAL A 137 -4.72 -2.83 10.87
C VAL A 137 -5.30 -1.47 11.21
N GLU A 138 -6.08 -0.87 10.30
CA GLU A 138 -6.74 0.43 10.51
C GLU A 138 -5.82 1.52 11.13
N ARG A 139 -4.58 1.60 10.63
CA ARG A 139 -3.55 2.53 11.13
C ARG A 139 -3.36 2.46 12.65
N TYR A 140 -3.53 1.28 13.24
CA TYR A 140 -3.48 1.06 14.68
C TYR A 140 -2.18 1.57 15.28
N ARG A 141 -1.04 1.33 14.62
CA ARG A 141 0.28 1.78 15.09
C ARG A 141 0.31 3.30 15.30
N GLN A 142 -0.17 4.07 14.33
CA GLN A 142 -0.20 5.54 14.41
C GLN A 142 -1.16 6.02 15.51
N ARG A 143 -2.37 5.45 15.57
CA ARG A 143 -3.35 5.79 16.63
C ARG A 143 -2.80 5.48 18.02
N ARG A 144 -2.15 4.32 18.17
CA ARG A 144 -1.57 3.87 19.42
C ARG A 144 -0.42 4.77 19.86
N GLU A 145 0.44 5.17 18.93
CA GLU A 145 1.51 6.12 19.19
C GLU A 145 0.98 7.44 19.75
N HIS A 146 -0.10 7.97 19.19
CA HIS A 146 -0.76 9.18 19.71
C HIS A 146 -1.24 8.99 21.15
N THR A 147 -1.95 7.89 21.44
CA THR A 147 -2.41 7.59 22.80
C THR A 147 -1.25 7.46 23.78
N VAL A 148 -0.17 6.79 23.39
CA VAL A 148 1.01 6.60 24.24
C VAL A 148 1.70 7.94 24.54
N ARG A 149 1.80 8.84 23.55
CA ARG A 149 2.30 10.21 23.74
C ARG A 149 1.46 10.99 24.75
N GLU A 150 0.14 10.87 24.69
CA GLU A 150 -0.74 11.52 25.66
C GLU A 150 -0.55 10.98 27.08
N ILE A 151 -0.35 9.66 27.23
CA ILE A 151 -0.04 9.04 28.51
C ILE A 151 1.28 9.60 29.06
N ALA A 152 2.31 9.70 28.22
CA ALA A 152 3.61 10.26 28.60
C ALA A 152 3.49 11.71 29.10
N LEU A 153 2.78 12.56 28.36
CA LEU A 153 2.57 13.97 28.73
C LEU A 153 1.76 14.12 30.03
N ARG A 154 0.76 13.26 30.25
CA ARG A 154 -0.01 13.25 31.51
C ARG A 154 0.86 12.83 32.68
N ALA A 155 1.64 11.76 32.54
CA ALA A 155 2.56 11.30 33.57
C ALA A 155 3.60 12.38 33.90
N ALA A 156 4.21 13.01 32.89
CA ALA A 156 5.18 14.09 33.07
C ALA A 156 4.59 15.28 33.85
N ARG A 157 3.36 15.69 33.54
CA ARG A 157 2.67 16.74 34.30
C ARG A 157 2.44 16.34 35.76
N GLN A 158 2.05 15.10 36.00
CA GLN A 158 1.78 14.62 37.35
C GLN A 158 3.06 14.50 38.18
N VAL A 159 4.15 13.99 37.62
CA VAL A 159 5.48 14.01 38.27
C VAL A 159 5.92 15.43 38.58
N LYS A 160 5.72 16.38 37.65
CA LYS A 160 6.06 17.80 37.87
C LYS A 160 5.27 18.43 39.03
N MET A 161 4.02 18.04 39.24
CA MET A 161 3.17 18.57 40.32
C MET A 161 3.42 17.90 41.68
N THR A 162 3.63 16.58 41.68
CA THR A 162 3.73 15.77 42.91
C THR A 162 5.17 15.61 43.41
N GLY A 163 6.14 15.60 42.49
CA GLY A 163 7.55 15.27 42.78
C GLY A 163 7.83 13.77 42.86
N ASP A 164 6.80 12.92 42.81
CA ASP A 164 6.93 11.47 42.95
C ASP A 164 7.21 10.79 41.61
N ALA A 165 8.04 9.76 41.65
CA ALA A 165 8.32 8.93 40.48
C ALA A 165 7.08 8.09 40.10
N ILE A 166 6.67 8.15 38.84
CA ILE A 166 5.55 7.36 38.30
C ILE A 166 6.10 6.23 37.43
N THR A 167 5.68 5.00 37.74
CA THR A 167 5.96 3.83 36.90
C THR A 167 4.81 3.61 35.93
N LEU A 168 5.12 3.57 34.63
CA LEU A 168 4.13 3.27 33.58
C LEU A 168 3.95 1.77 33.38
N ASP A 169 2.80 1.39 32.83
CA ASP A 169 2.51 0.02 32.44
C ASP A 169 3.52 -0.56 31.44
N ALA A 170 3.60 -1.88 31.37
CA ALA A 170 4.39 -2.57 30.36
C ALA A 170 3.90 -2.23 28.93
N MET A 171 4.85 -1.90 28.05
CA MET A 171 4.60 -1.47 26.68
C MET A 171 5.54 -2.16 25.67
N GLN A 172 5.10 -2.25 24.41
CA GLN A 172 5.91 -2.77 23.32
C GLN A 172 7.08 -1.84 22.98
N ALA A 173 8.09 -2.35 22.25
CA ALA A 173 9.29 -1.59 21.93
C ALA A 173 9.00 -0.27 21.18
N PHE A 174 8.09 -0.28 20.21
CA PHE A 174 7.72 0.93 19.46
C PHE A 174 6.98 1.96 20.33
N GLU A 175 6.16 1.50 21.28
CA GLU A 175 5.45 2.35 22.22
C GLU A 175 6.43 3.01 23.20
N ARG A 176 7.39 2.24 23.76
CA ARG A 176 8.45 2.79 24.61
C ARG A 176 9.28 3.84 23.87
N ARG A 177 9.62 3.59 22.61
CA ARG A 177 10.29 4.58 21.77
C ARG A 177 9.46 5.86 21.63
N ALA A 178 8.15 5.75 21.43
CA ALA A 178 7.27 6.91 21.35
C ALA A 178 7.25 7.73 22.64
N ILE A 179 7.32 7.08 23.81
CA ILE A 179 7.47 7.78 25.11
C ILE A 179 8.80 8.52 25.19
N HIS A 180 9.90 7.86 24.85
CA HIS A 180 11.23 8.47 24.94
C HIS A 180 11.45 9.62 23.95
N LEU A 181 10.66 9.70 22.89
CA LEU A 181 10.72 10.76 21.88
C LEU A 181 9.73 11.90 22.12
N ALA A 182 8.76 11.72 23.03
CA ALA A 182 7.71 12.70 23.33
C ALA A 182 8.22 13.79 24.29
#